data_AF-A0A078KVQ3-F1
#
_entry.id   AF-A0A078KVQ3-F1
#
_cell.length_a   1.000
_cell.length_b   1.000
_cell.length_c   1.000
_cell.angle_alpha   90.00
_cell.angle_beta   90.00
_cell.angle_gamma   90.00
#
_symmetry.space_group_name_H-M   'P 1'
#
loop_
_entity.id
_entity.type
_entity.pdbx_description
1 polymer ?
#
loop_
_entity_poly.entity_id
_entity_poly.type
_entity_poly.pdbx_seq_one_letter_code
_entity_poly.pdbx_strand_id
1 'polypeptide(L)'
;MPTVKLDSNFASSILDVAVDNDVSKAHAAKAAERLKAVVITPILAKLNSNTPLEDHETKVLDFLVTEHSSDGLQWGGAMPEQSKRAILADKELQKTLLTRLSDRMTTENIMAITEPAGLAGVMKAITDCSFTYVERFPKAMHGPNFDGIKDMITPTPEELAIRVQRTEMGQTEHRAISFGIGTEVGKDIAPVNNIPSDPERMHKAGKAAFATADAVQRAKIIATQYDKQAMHVSDLESKEDTSTEELAEAKETLENLAKQMDYYRVPKNPGQRPANFQQLNIPQPSIQKLARLGGDDNVPLPLVATASGTTARALIALHDLGVFNDSENNFDPESAQYLSTLLCGTIVHGGHHSVLEVGEMYNRLLDYEAISDLENKGVRSNEETMGYYEIGASGTLVPEAMREDVLSKYNAKNQADFKQTLKGTVIREEPNDPSPPQNSATF
;
A
#
# COMPACT_ATOMS: atom_id res chain seq x y z
N MET A 1 -13.79 -7.11 -0.16
CA MET A 1 -12.85 -5.96 -0.12
C MET A 1 -11.49 -6.49 0.28
N PRO A 2 -10.40 -5.99 -0.30
CA PRO A 2 -9.06 -6.24 0.20
C PRO A 2 -8.99 -5.82 1.66
N THR A 3 -8.57 -6.72 2.53
CA THR A 3 -8.23 -6.40 3.91
C THR A 3 -6.74 -6.12 3.97
N VAL A 4 -6.27 -5.47 5.04
CA VAL A 4 -4.83 -5.35 5.38
C VAL A 4 -4.09 -6.68 5.15
N LYS A 5 -4.76 -7.79 5.49
CA LYS A 5 -4.23 -9.14 5.36
C LYS A 5 -4.26 -9.67 3.92
N LEU A 6 -5.27 -9.36 3.12
CA LEU A 6 -5.29 -9.70 1.69
C LEU A 6 -4.20 -8.95 0.91
N ASP A 7 -4.03 -7.65 1.16
CA ASP A 7 -2.96 -6.85 0.55
C ASP A 7 -1.58 -7.36 0.97
N SER A 8 -1.40 -7.68 2.25
CA SER A 8 -0.16 -8.26 2.76
C SER A 8 0.14 -9.64 2.15
N ASN A 9 -0.87 -10.49 1.99
CA ASN A 9 -0.72 -11.80 1.34
C ASN A 9 -0.38 -11.67 -0.14
N PHE A 10 -1.00 -10.72 -0.85
CA PHE A 10 -0.71 -10.44 -2.24
C PHE A 10 0.74 -9.94 -2.39
N ALA A 11 1.13 -8.96 -1.58
CA ALA A 11 2.47 -8.39 -1.58
C ALA A 11 3.56 -9.41 -1.22
N SER A 12 3.32 -10.26 -0.22
CA SER A 12 4.21 -11.38 0.10
C SER A 12 4.33 -12.36 -1.06
N SER A 13 3.23 -12.63 -1.77
CA SER A 13 3.26 -13.54 -2.93
C SER A 13 4.07 -12.98 -4.09
N ILE A 14 4.06 -11.66 -4.29
CA ILE A 14 4.96 -10.99 -5.25
C ILE A 14 6.41 -11.28 -4.88
N LEU A 15 6.83 -11.02 -3.64
CA LEU A 15 8.22 -11.24 -3.23
C LEU A 15 8.63 -12.71 -3.33
N ASP A 16 7.74 -13.63 -2.97
CA ASP A 16 7.96 -15.07 -3.05
C ASP A 16 8.13 -15.59 -4.49
N VAL A 17 7.59 -14.90 -5.50
CA VAL A 17 7.77 -15.26 -6.92
C VAL A 17 8.96 -14.50 -7.50
N ALA A 18 9.12 -13.23 -7.14
CA ALA A 18 10.16 -12.36 -7.67
C ALA A 18 11.58 -12.84 -7.31
N VAL A 19 11.76 -13.49 -6.16
CA VAL A 19 13.07 -14.01 -5.74
C VAL A 19 13.63 -15.08 -6.69
N ASP A 20 12.73 -15.89 -7.27
CA ASP A 20 13.07 -16.93 -8.24
C ASP A 20 13.01 -16.42 -9.70
N ASN A 21 12.64 -15.15 -9.91
CA ASN A 21 12.48 -14.56 -11.23
C ASN A 21 13.67 -13.66 -11.58
N ASP A 22 14.57 -14.16 -12.45
CA ASP A 22 15.78 -13.45 -12.85
C ASP A 22 15.50 -12.11 -13.56
N VAL A 23 14.37 -11.98 -14.27
CA VAL A 23 13.96 -10.73 -14.94
C VAL A 23 13.67 -9.64 -13.91
N SER A 24 12.89 -9.96 -12.87
CA SER A 24 12.61 -9.06 -11.74
C SER A 24 13.89 -8.61 -11.05
N LYS A 25 14.81 -9.55 -10.77
CA LYS A 25 16.11 -9.25 -10.17
C LYS A 25 16.97 -8.38 -11.09
N ALA A 26 16.93 -8.58 -12.40
CA ALA A 26 17.64 -7.76 -13.37
C ALA A 26 17.12 -6.31 -13.39
N HIS A 27 15.81 -6.09 -13.37
CA HIS A 27 15.24 -4.74 -13.27
C HIS A 27 15.57 -4.07 -11.94
N ALA A 28 15.52 -4.81 -10.82
CA ALA A 28 15.96 -4.32 -9.52
C ALA A 28 17.46 -3.93 -9.52
N ALA A 29 18.31 -4.74 -10.16
CA ALA A 29 19.74 -4.46 -10.30
C ALA A 29 20.00 -3.21 -11.15
N LYS A 30 19.29 -3.04 -12.27
CA LYS A 30 19.38 -1.82 -13.10
C LYS A 30 19.06 -0.57 -12.29
N ALA A 31 17.97 -0.59 -11.53
CA ALA A 31 17.57 0.51 -10.64
C ALA A 31 18.61 0.77 -9.54
N ALA A 32 19.07 -0.30 -8.89
CA ALA A 32 20.02 -0.23 -7.79
C ALA A 32 21.37 0.36 -8.23
N GLU A 33 21.92 -0.09 -9.36
CA GLU A 33 23.19 0.43 -9.88
C GLU A 33 23.13 1.93 -10.18
N ARG A 34 22.03 2.41 -10.79
CA ARG A 34 21.83 3.83 -11.10
C ARG A 34 21.76 4.69 -9.84
N LEU A 35 20.94 4.28 -8.86
CA LEU A 35 20.81 5.01 -7.59
C LEU A 35 22.10 4.97 -6.77
N LYS A 36 22.75 3.81 -6.69
CA LYS A 36 24.03 3.65 -5.99
C LYS A 36 25.09 4.61 -6.54
N ALA A 37 25.22 4.70 -7.86
CA ALA A 37 26.20 5.56 -8.51
C ALA A 37 25.97 7.06 -8.24
N VAL A 38 24.71 7.49 -8.11
CA VAL A 38 24.35 8.90 -7.92
C VAL A 38 24.28 9.31 -6.45
N VAL A 39 23.82 8.42 -5.57
CA VAL A 39 23.53 8.73 -4.15
C VAL A 39 24.64 8.23 -3.23
N ILE A 40 25.03 6.96 -3.33
CA ILE A 40 25.91 6.32 -2.34
C ILE A 40 27.38 6.56 -2.67
N THR A 41 27.78 6.29 -3.92
CA THR A 41 29.18 6.32 -4.35
C THR A 41 29.86 7.66 -4.11
N PRO A 42 29.23 8.83 -4.41
CA PRO A 42 29.88 10.13 -4.20
C PRO A 42 30.16 10.43 -2.73
N ILE A 43 29.19 10.14 -1.85
CA ILE A 43 29.32 10.35 -0.40
C ILE A 43 30.40 9.42 0.17
N LEU A 44 30.36 8.14 -0.19
CA LEU A 44 31.36 7.16 0.26
C LEU A 44 32.77 7.53 -0.20
N ALA A 45 32.93 8.00 -1.44
CA ALA A 45 34.22 8.47 -1.96
C ALA A 45 34.78 9.64 -1.13
N LYS A 46 33.96 10.66 -0.84
CA LYS A 46 34.36 11.80 0.00
C LYS A 46 34.69 11.38 1.44
N LEU A 47 33.93 10.45 2.02
CA LEU A 47 34.24 9.90 3.34
C LEU A 47 35.59 9.16 3.34
N ASN A 48 35.89 8.38 2.30
CA ASN A 48 37.15 7.65 2.16
C ASN A 48 38.36 8.58 1.94
N SER A 49 38.20 9.65 1.17
CA SER A 49 39.27 10.63 0.90
C SER A 49 39.42 11.70 1.98
N ASN A 50 38.60 11.66 3.04
CA ASN A 50 38.50 12.73 4.03
C ASN A 50 38.14 14.11 3.46
N THR A 51 37.42 14.13 2.34
CA THR A 51 36.86 15.36 1.77
C THR A 51 35.57 15.73 2.53
N PRO A 52 35.35 17.02 2.87
CA PRO A 52 34.10 17.45 3.46
C PRO A 52 32.89 17.14 2.57
N LEU A 53 31.79 16.72 3.19
CA LEU A 53 30.51 16.58 2.51
C LEU A 53 29.88 17.95 2.30
N GLU A 54 29.15 18.10 1.20
CA GLU A 54 28.29 19.24 0.96
C GLU A 54 27.02 19.16 1.84
N ASP A 55 26.31 20.27 1.97
CA ASP A 55 25.11 20.35 2.82
C ASP A 55 24.04 19.33 2.42
N HIS A 56 23.85 19.13 1.11
CA HIS A 56 22.87 18.17 0.61
C HIS A 56 23.30 16.72 0.89
N GLU A 57 24.58 16.39 0.69
CA GLU A 57 25.15 15.07 1.00
C GLU A 57 25.07 14.75 2.49
N THR A 58 25.28 15.75 3.35
CA THR A 58 25.11 15.61 4.80
C THR A 58 23.66 15.28 5.16
N LYS A 59 22.68 15.93 4.51
CA LYS A 59 21.25 15.64 4.68
C LYS A 59 20.86 14.27 4.14
N VAL A 60 21.46 13.83 3.02
CA VAL A 60 21.28 12.49 2.46
C VAL A 60 21.80 11.45 3.45
N LEU A 61 23.02 11.63 3.96
CA LEU A 61 23.62 10.72 4.93
C LEU A 61 22.81 10.64 6.22
N ASP A 62 22.38 11.77 6.79
CA ASP A 62 21.53 11.77 8.00
C ASP A 62 20.22 10.99 7.79
N PHE A 63 19.60 11.14 6.62
CA PHE A 63 18.39 10.39 6.27
C PHE A 63 18.68 8.89 6.18
N LEU A 64 19.68 8.47 5.39
CA LEU A 64 20.03 7.05 5.24
C LEU A 64 20.42 6.41 6.59
N VAL A 65 21.15 7.14 7.44
CA VAL A 65 21.49 6.68 8.79
C VAL A 65 20.22 6.51 9.62
N THR A 66 19.26 7.43 9.53
CA THR A 66 17.98 7.30 10.25
C THR A 66 17.25 6.04 9.80
N GLU A 67 17.05 5.87 8.50
CA GLU A 67 16.20 4.81 7.94
C GLU A 67 16.81 3.40 8.00
N HIS A 68 18.13 3.29 8.19
CA HIS A 68 18.85 2.01 8.24
C HIS A 68 19.48 1.69 9.62
N SER A 69 19.20 2.49 10.64
CA SER A 69 19.60 2.26 12.04
C SER A 69 18.51 1.53 12.85
N SER A 70 18.79 1.20 14.10
CA SER A 70 17.80 0.73 15.08
C SER A 70 16.67 1.73 15.35
N ASP A 71 16.92 3.02 15.07
CA ASP A 71 15.98 4.10 15.35
C ASP A 71 14.92 4.20 14.24
N GLY A 72 15.28 3.78 13.02
CA GLY A 72 14.37 3.54 11.92
C GLY A 72 13.74 2.16 12.07
N LEU A 73 12.54 2.09 12.64
CA LEU A 73 11.77 0.84 12.83
C LEU A 73 11.24 0.23 11.52
N GLN A 74 11.90 0.47 10.39
CA GLN A 74 11.50 -0.04 9.09
C GLN A 74 12.19 -1.36 8.77
N TRP A 75 11.46 -2.23 8.08
CA TRP A 75 11.91 -3.55 7.65
C TRP A 75 13.16 -3.42 6.74
N GLY A 76 14.09 -4.37 6.78
CA GLY A 76 15.23 -4.40 5.83
C GLY A 76 16.36 -3.38 6.06
N GLY A 77 16.47 -2.76 7.24
CA GLY A 77 17.59 -1.90 7.62
C GLY A 77 18.97 -2.52 7.36
N ALA A 78 19.98 -1.69 7.06
CA ALA A 78 21.34 -2.18 6.77
C ALA A 78 22.22 -2.31 8.03
N MET A 79 21.90 -1.57 9.09
CA MET A 79 22.56 -1.62 10.40
C MET A 79 21.52 -1.56 11.54
N PRO A 80 20.51 -2.45 11.58
CA PRO A 80 19.47 -2.44 12.61
C PRO A 80 20.02 -2.65 14.04
N GLU A 81 21.27 -3.08 14.17
CA GLU A 81 21.97 -3.28 15.43
C GLU A 81 22.63 -2.01 16.00
N GLN A 82 22.63 -0.89 15.27
CA GLN A 82 23.27 0.37 15.67
C GLN A 82 22.26 1.52 15.73
N SER A 83 22.37 2.39 16.75
CA SER A 83 21.55 3.61 16.83
C SER A 83 21.98 4.69 15.85
N LYS A 84 21.04 5.57 15.45
CA LYS A 84 21.34 6.74 14.60
C LYS A 84 22.48 7.57 15.21
N ARG A 85 22.39 7.82 16.51
CA ARG A 85 23.39 8.61 17.24
C ARG A 85 24.79 8.00 17.17
N ALA A 86 24.91 6.68 17.31
CA ALA A 86 26.19 6.00 17.23
C ALA A 86 26.81 6.13 15.83
N ILE A 87 26.02 5.87 14.78
CA ILE A 87 26.49 5.95 13.39
C ILE A 87 26.89 7.39 13.04
N LEU A 88 26.12 8.42 13.41
CA LEU A 88 26.47 9.81 13.11
C LEU A 88 27.73 10.29 13.84
N ALA A 89 28.03 9.74 15.02
CA ALA A 89 29.21 10.11 15.80
C ALA A 89 30.52 9.47 15.30
N ASP A 90 30.43 8.40 14.50
CA ASP A 90 31.58 7.62 14.06
C ASP A 90 31.66 7.52 12.53
N LYS A 91 32.70 8.11 11.96
CA LYS A 91 32.93 8.12 10.51
C LYS A 91 33.13 6.72 9.91
N GLU A 92 33.69 5.78 10.66
CA GLU A 92 33.87 4.40 10.17
C GLU A 92 32.54 3.64 10.15
N LEU A 93 31.61 3.95 11.08
CA LEU A 93 30.24 3.43 11.00
C LEU A 93 29.46 4.03 9.83
N GLN A 94 29.66 5.31 9.51
CA GLN A 94 29.06 5.93 8.30
C GLN A 94 29.55 5.23 7.02
N LYS A 95 30.86 4.99 6.91
CA LYS A 95 31.44 4.23 5.79
C LYS A 95 30.89 2.80 5.73
N THR A 96 30.80 2.13 6.88
CA THR A 96 30.25 0.78 6.99
C THR A 96 28.82 0.72 6.48
N LEU A 97 27.97 1.67 6.87
CA LEU A 97 26.58 1.76 6.39
C LEU A 97 26.54 1.88 4.86
N LEU A 98 27.24 2.86 4.29
CA LEU A 98 27.25 3.11 2.85
C LEU A 98 27.86 1.94 2.07
N THR A 99 28.86 1.27 2.62
CA THR A 99 29.44 0.06 2.02
C THR A 99 28.43 -1.08 1.99
N ARG A 100 27.74 -1.35 3.11
CA ARG A 100 26.67 -2.38 3.16
C ARG A 100 25.54 -2.11 2.17
N LEU A 101 25.12 -0.84 2.04
CA LEU A 101 24.12 -0.44 1.06
C LEU A 101 24.64 -0.61 -0.38
N SER A 102 25.86 -0.15 -0.65
CA SER A 102 26.53 -0.31 -1.95
C SER A 102 26.62 -1.77 -2.36
N ASP A 103 27.10 -2.64 -1.46
CA ASP A 103 27.26 -4.07 -1.72
C ASP A 103 25.92 -4.74 -2.00
N ARG A 104 24.90 -4.46 -1.18
CA ARG A 104 23.54 -4.97 -1.39
C ARG A 104 22.96 -4.56 -2.75
N MET A 105 23.34 -3.38 -3.24
CA MET A 105 22.88 -2.81 -4.51
C MET A 105 23.74 -3.21 -5.71
N THR A 106 24.62 -4.21 -5.57
CA THR A 106 25.37 -4.76 -6.71
C THR A 106 24.55 -5.78 -7.48
N THR A 107 24.73 -5.80 -8.81
CA THR A 107 24.07 -6.80 -9.67
C THR A 107 24.33 -8.23 -9.21
N GLU A 108 25.58 -8.57 -8.89
CA GLU A 108 25.97 -9.92 -8.43
C GLU A 108 25.20 -10.33 -7.16
N ASN A 109 25.18 -9.47 -6.14
CA ASN A 109 24.48 -9.77 -4.89
C ASN A 109 22.97 -9.85 -5.09
N ILE A 110 22.37 -8.99 -5.93
CA ILE A 110 20.94 -9.01 -6.21
C ILE A 110 20.55 -10.31 -6.92
N MET A 111 21.31 -10.74 -7.93
CA MET A 111 21.03 -11.98 -8.66
C MET A 111 21.16 -13.23 -7.79
N ALA A 112 22.04 -13.19 -6.77
CA ALA A 112 22.27 -14.28 -5.82
C ALA A 112 21.22 -14.37 -4.69
N ILE A 113 20.26 -13.46 -4.61
CA ILE A 113 19.22 -13.50 -3.58
C ILE A 113 18.31 -14.70 -3.79
N THR A 114 18.14 -15.50 -2.73
CA THR A 114 17.23 -16.66 -2.69
C THR A 114 16.09 -16.49 -1.69
N GLU A 115 16.08 -15.40 -0.90
CA GLU A 115 15.09 -15.16 0.14
C GLU A 115 14.33 -13.84 -0.07
N PRO A 116 13.00 -13.80 0.09
CA PRO A 116 12.18 -12.59 -0.04
C PRO A 116 12.70 -11.40 0.79
N ALA A 117 13.21 -11.66 2.00
CA ALA A 117 13.76 -10.64 2.87
C ALA A 117 15.00 -9.94 2.27
N GLY A 118 15.81 -10.67 1.51
CA GLY A 118 16.95 -10.09 0.80
C GLY A 118 16.51 -9.12 -0.28
N LEU A 119 15.53 -9.54 -1.10
CA LEU A 119 15.00 -8.71 -2.19
C LEU A 119 14.28 -7.48 -1.66
N ALA A 120 13.48 -7.64 -0.60
CA ALA A 120 12.90 -6.52 0.11
C ALA A 120 14.01 -5.54 0.54
N GLY A 121 15.08 -6.03 1.18
CA GLY A 121 16.20 -5.20 1.63
C GLY A 121 16.87 -4.38 0.52
N VAL A 122 16.91 -4.90 -0.71
CA VAL A 122 17.37 -4.16 -1.91
C VAL A 122 16.37 -3.07 -2.27
N MET A 123 15.08 -3.43 -2.33
CA MET A 123 14.02 -2.49 -2.66
C MET A 123 13.92 -1.36 -1.63
N LYS A 124 14.22 -1.59 -0.35
CA LYS A 124 14.36 -0.53 0.66
C LYS A 124 15.47 0.45 0.30
N ALA A 125 16.65 -0.07 -0.03
CA ALA A 125 17.78 0.77 -0.40
C ALA A 125 17.46 1.62 -1.65
N ILE A 126 16.75 1.03 -2.62
CA ILE A 126 16.20 1.75 -3.78
C ILE A 126 15.24 2.86 -3.31
N THR A 127 14.21 2.55 -2.50
CA THR A 127 13.23 3.56 -2.07
C THR A 127 13.86 4.70 -1.27
N ASP A 128 14.81 4.40 -0.38
CA ASP A 128 15.44 5.39 0.48
C ASP A 128 16.42 6.27 -0.32
N CYS A 129 17.19 5.68 -1.24
CA CYS A 129 18.02 6.44 -2.17
C CYS A 129 17.17 7.34 -3.05
N SER A 130 16.07 6.83 -3.62
CA SER A 130 15.12 7.64 -4.40
C SER A 130 14.51 8.78 -3.60
N PHE A 131 14.15 8.55 -2.33
CA PHE A 131 13.63 9.59 -1.45
C PHE A 131 14.65 10.71 -1.27
N THR A 132 15.89 10.35 -0.95
CA THR A 132 16.95 11.35 -0.77
C THR A 132 17.28 12.09 -2.07
N TYR A 133 17.25 11.39 -3.21
CA TYR A 133 17.40 12.01 -4.52
C TYR A 133 16.35 13.10 -4.71
N VAL A 134 15.06 12.76 -4.63
CA VAL A 134 13.96 13.71 -4.91
C VAL A 134 13.86 14.87 -3.90
N GLU A 135 14.18 14.64 -2.63
CA GLU A 135 13.90 15.61 -1.55
C GLU A 135 15.13 16.40 -1.11
N ARG A 136 16.34 15.88 -1.33
CA ARG A 136 17.56 16.46 -0.76
C ARG A 136 18.53 16.98 -1.81
N PHE A 137 18.48 16.50 -3.05
CA PHE A 137 19.40 16.98 -4.08
C PHE A 137 19.04 18.41 -4.51
N PRO A 138 20.04 19.24 -4.83
CA PRO A 138 19.80 20.54 -5.46
C PRO A 138 19.13 20.37 -6.82
N LYS A 139 18.25 21.31 -7.20
CA LYS A 139 17.56 21.32 -8.50
C LYS A 139 18.49 21.14 -9.70
N ALA A 140 19.70 21.70 -9.64
CA ALA A 140 20.70 21.61 -10.70
C ALA A 140 21.29 20.20 -10.92
N MET A 141 21.03 19.25 -10.02
CA MET A 141 21.49 17.86 -10.11
C MET A 141 20.41 16.91 -10.66
N HIS A 142 19.23 17.43 -10.98
CA HIS A 142 18.15 16.68 -11.60
C HIS A 142 18.18 16.82 -13.13
N GLY A 143 17.53 15.88 -13.82
CA GLY A 143 17.32 15.95 -15.25
C GLY A 143 16.43 17.15 -15.64
N PRO A 144 16.48 17.58 -16.91
CA PRO A 144 15.70 18.73 -17.39
C PRO A 144 14.18 18.54 -17.25
N ASN A 145 13.70 17.30 -17.21
CA ASN A 145 12.29 16.96 -17.14
C ASN A 145 11.81 16.70 -15.70
N PHE A 146 12.71 16.72 -14.70
CA PHE A 146 12.40 16.33 -13.33
C PHE A 146 11.17 17.02 -12.74
N ASP A 147 11.04 18.34 -12.93
CA ASP A 147 9.90 19.08 -12.39
C ASP A 147 8.59 18.60 -13.04
N GLY A 148 8.56 18.35 -14.35
CA GLY A 148 7.38 17.84 -15.04
C GLY A 148 6.99 16.43 -14.59
N ILE A 149 7.97 15.56 -14.40
CA ILE A 149 7.77 14.20 -13.85
C ILE A 149 7.21 14.30 -12.43
N LYS A 150 7.83 15.14 -11.60
CA LYS A 150 7.45 15.35 -10.21
C LYS A 150 6.04 15.91 -10.09
N ASP A 151 5.68 16.91 -10.87
CA ASP A 151 4.38 17.57 -10.80
C ASP A 151 3.24 16.61 -11.19
N MET A 152 3.48 15.70 -12.14
CA MET A 152 2.48 14.73 -12.59
C MET A 152 2.34 13.52 -11.65
N ILE A 153 3.44 13.01 -11.10
CA ILE A 153 3.42 11.79 -10.28
C ILE A 153 3.14 12.10 -8.81
N THR A 154 3.60 13.24 -8.29
CA THR A 154 3.51 13.55 -6.85
C THR A 154 2.05 13.67 -6.39
N PRO A 155 1.70 13.10 -5.23
CA PRO A 155 0.41 13.34 -4.61
C PRO A 155 0.11 14.83 -4.44
N THR A 156 -1.11 15.27 -4.74
CA THR A 156 -1.53 16.64 -4.43
C THR A 156 -1.62 16.87 -2.92
N PRO A 157 -1.51 18.13 -2.44
CA PRO A 157 -1.73 18.44 -1.02
C PRO A 157 -3.07 17.93 -0.49
N GLU A 158 -4.12 17.97 -1.30
CA GLU A 158 -5.46 17.46 -0.99
C GLU A 158 -5.46 15.93 -0.83
N GLU A 159 -4.80 15.20 -1.74
CA GLU A 159 -4.63 13.74 -1.65
C GLU A 159 -3.86 13.35 -0.38
N LEU A 160 -2.84 14.14 0.00
CA LEU A 160 -2.08 13.94 1.23
C LEU A 160 -2.92 14.27 2.48
N ALA A 161 -3.76 15.31 2.44
CA ALA A 161 -4.61 15.70 3.56
C ALA A 161 -5.63 14.61 3.93
N ILE A 162 -6.18 13.92 2.92
CA ILE A 162 -7.10 12.78 3.11
C ILE A 162 -6.44 11.63 3.90
N ARG A 163 -5.11 11.49 3.85
CA ARG A 163 -4.35 10.43 4.57
C ARG A 163 -4.24 10.67 6.08
N VAL A 164 -4.41 11.92 6.52
CA VAL A 164 -4.15 12.33 7.90
C VAL A 164 -5.43 12.35 8.74
N GLN A 165 -6.60 12.45 8.10
CA GLN A 165 -7.88 12.65 8.77
C GLN A 165 -8.87 11.51 8.45
N ARG A 166 -9.47 10.95 9.50
CA ARG A 166 -10.59 10.00 9.39
C ARG A 166 -11.78 10.57 10.14
N THR A 167 -12.87 10.81 9.42
CA THR A 167 -14.15 11.23 10.00
C THR A 167 -15.23 10.29 9.50
N GLU A 168 -15.79 9.49 10.41
CA GLU A 168 -17.03 8.75 10.14
C GLU A 168 -18.24 9.58 10.58
N MET A 169 -19.38 9.37 9.94
CA MET A 169 -20.60 10.08 10.27
C MET A 169 -21.00 9.83 11.74
N GLY A 170 -21.10 10.90 12.53
CA GLY A 170 -21.45 10.82 13.96
C GLY A 170 -20.28 10.47 14.90
N GLN A 171 -19.05 10.35 14.39
CA GLN A 171 -17.85 10.19 15.21
C GLN A 171 -17.01 11.47 15.21
N THR A 172 -16.26 11.68 16.29
CA THR A 172 -15.24 12.72 16.36
C THR A 172 -14.19 12.47 15.26
N GLU A 173 -13.70 13.51 14.62
CA GLU A 173 -12.57 13.40 13.70
C GLU A 173 -11.39 12.73 14.41
N HIS A 174 -10.72 11.80 13.72
CA HIS A 174 -9.52 11.10 14.20
C HIS A 174 -8.32 11.45 13.33
N ARG A 175 -7.13 11.47 13.94
CA ARG A 175 -5.83 11.61 13.27
C ARG A 175 -5.01 10.33 13.37
N ALA A 176 -4.19 10.09 12.35
CA ALA A 176 -3.17 9.04 12.39
C ALA A 176 -2.11 9.33 13.48
N ILE A 177 -1.76 8.31 14.26
CA ILE A 177 -0.70 8.35 15.29
C ILE A 177 0.36 7.25 15.10
N SER A 178 0.19 6.35 14.12
CA SER A 178 1.12 5.28 13.74
C SER A 178 1.30 5.22 12.21
N PHE A 179 2.38 4.57 11.75
CA PHE A 179 2.64 4.28 10.33
C PHE A 179 1.79 3.10 9.82
N GLY A 180 1.46 3.13 8.52
CA GLY A 180 0.86 2.01 7.80
C GLY A 180 -0.67 2.01 7.70
N ILE A 181 -1.25 0.86 7.32
CA ILE A 181 -2.68 0.72 7.00
C ILE A 181 -3.60 0.39 8.21
N GLY A 182 -3.05 0.42 9.44
CA GLY A 182 -3.78 0.10 10.67
C GLY A 182 -4.91 1.09 11.02
N THR A 183 -6.03 0.58 11.53
CA THR A 183 -7.27 1.34 11.84
C THR A 183 -7.59 1.45 13.33
N GLU A 184 -6.79 0.86 14.22
CA GLU A 184 -7.12 0.66 15.64
C GLU A 184 -7.09 1.99 16.43
N VAL A 185 -8.16 2.32 17.16
CA VAL A 185 -8.22 3.54 17.98
C VAL A 185 -7.31 3.40 19.20
N GLY A 186 -6.51 4.43 19.52
CA GLY A 186 -5.57 4.45 20.64
C GLY A 186 -4.20 3.84 20.33
N LYS A 187 -4.08 3.10 19.23
CA LYS A 187 -2.83 2.52 18.73
C LYS A 187 -2.43 3.09 17.39
N ASP A 188 -3.38 3.12 16.45
CA ASP A 188 -3.15 3.58 15.10
C ASP A 188 -3.76 4.97 14.84
N ILE A 189 -4.97 5.24 15.35
CA ILE A 189 -5.64 6.55 15.21
C ILE A 189 -6.08 7.09 16.57
N ALA A 190 -6.14 8.42 16.74
CA ALA A 190 -6.62 9.07 17.96
C ALA A 190 -7.63 10.19 17.64
N PRO A 191 -8.66 10.42 18.48
CA PRO A 191 -9.57 11.56 18.30
C PRO A 191 -8.81 12.88 18.34
N VAL A 192 -9.22 13.87 17.53
CA VAL A 192 -8.59 15.20 17.46
C VAL A 192 -8.54 15.90 18.84
N ASN A 193 -9.50 15.59 19.71
CA ASN A 193 -9.60 16.19 21.03
C ASN A 193 -8.76 15.48 22.11
N ASN A 194 -8.13 14.34 21.78
CA ASN A 194 -7.42 13.46 22.72
C ASN A 194 -6.03 13.06 22.19
N ILE A 195 -5.41 13.98 21.46
CA ILE A 195 -4.11 13.77 20.84
C ILE A 195 -3.00 13.77 21.91
N PRO A 196 -2.07 12.78 21.92
CA PRO A 196 -0.89 12.80 22.78
C PRO A 196 -0.03 14.07 22.55
N SER A 197 0.59 14.61 23.60
CA SER A 197 1.29 15.89 23.60
C SER A 197 2.57 16.00 22.73
N ASP A 198 2.85 15.02 21.87
CA ASP A 198 4.02 15.00 20.97
C ASP A 198 3.60 15.15 19.49
N PRO A 199 3.47 16.41 19.00
CA PRO A 199 2.99 16.70 17.64
C PRO A 199 3.92 16.23 16.51
N GLU A 200 5.20 15.95 16.76
CA GLU A 200 6.14 15.57 15.68
C GLU A 200 5.92 14.15 15.15
N ARG A 201 5.34 13.24 15.94
CA ARG A 201 4.98 11.88 15.48
C ARG A 201 3.71 11.85 14.64
N MET A 202 2.82 12.82 14.82
CA MET A 202 1.49 12.87 14.19
C MET A 202 1.50 13.28 12.73
N HIS A 203 2.52 14.02 12.29
CA HIS A 203 2.62 14.56 10.93
C HIS A 203 3.55 13.76 10.01
N LYS A 204 4.23 12.75 10.56
CA LYS A 204 5.19 11.92 9.79
C LYS A 204 4.55 10.68 9.16
N ALA A 205 3.34 10.30 9.56
CA ALA A 205 2.70 9.06 9.12
C ALA A 205 1.49 9.33 8.22
N GLY A 206 1.69 9.20 6.90
CA GLY A 206 0.58 9.01 5.97
C GLY A 206 0.04 7.60 6.14
N LYS A 207 -1.25 7.46 6.45
CA LYS A 207 -1.93 6.18 6.31
C LYS A 207 -2.49 6.05 4.90
N ALA A 208 -2.63 4.83 4.40
CA ALA A 208 -3.51 4.65 3.24
C ALA A 208 -4.87 5.27 3.57
N ALA A 209 -5.50 5.99 2.63
CA ALA A 209 -6.92 6.25 2.79
C ALA A 209 -7.56 4.92 3.05
N PHE A 210 -8.12 4.80 4.25
CA PHE A 210 -9.02 3.72 4.56
C PHE A 210 -10.00 3.63 3.40
N ALA A 211 -10.23 2.41 2.91
CA ALA A 211 -11.46 2.10 2.21
C ALA A 211 -12.61 2.46 3.16
N THR A 212 -13.00 3.73 3.14
CA THR A 212 -14.18 4.29 3.75
C THR A 212 -15.31 3.82 2.85
N ALA A 213 -15.67 2.54 2.95
CA ALA A 213 -17.07 2.27 2.71
C ALA A 213 -17.78 2.95 3.89
N ASP A 214 -18.54 3.99 3.60
CA ASP A 214 -19.40 4.64 4.58
C ASP A 214 -20.16 3.54 5.36
N ALA A 215 -20.08 3.54 6.69
CA ALA A 215 -20.73 2.53 7.52
C ALA A 215 -22.24 2.48 7.23
N VAL A 216 -22.83 3.63 6.86
CA VAL A 216 -24.22 3.77 6.41
C VAL A 216 -24.42 3.10 5.04
N GLN A 217 -23.45 3.23 4.12
CA GLN A 217 -23.49 2.58 2.81
C GLN A 217 -23.26 1.06 2.90
N ARG A 218 -22.36 0.58 3.77
CA ARG A 218 -22.18 -0.85 4.07
C ARG A 218 -23.44 -1.43 4.68
N ALA A 219 -24.02 -0.75 5.67
CA ALA A 219 -25.30 -1.10 6.26
C ALA A 219 -26.43 -1.13 5.20
N LYS A 220 -26.45 -0.19 4.25
CA LYS A 220 -27.46 -0.15 3.16
C LYS A 220 -27.28 -1.27 2.15
N ILE A 221 -26.04 -1.58 1.73
CA ILE A 221 -25.74 -2.69 0.81
C ILE A 221 -26.10 -4.03 1.45
N ILE A 222 -25.69 -4.25 2.69
CA ILE A 222 -26.01 -5.48 3.45
C ILE A 222 -27.51 -5.59 3.66
N ALA A 223 -28.20 -4.50 4.01
CA ALA A 223 -29.66 -4.49 4.13
C ALA A 223 -30.35 -4.79 2.78
N THR A 224 -29.85 -4.24 1.68
CA THR A 224 -30.41 -4.48 0.33
C THR A 224 -30.19 -5.93 -0.11
N GLN A 225 -29.01 -6.49 0.15
CA GLN A 225 -28.68 -7.89 -0.15
C GLN A 225 -29.49 -8.83 0.73
N TYR A 226 -29.63 -8.52 2.02
CA TYR A 226 -30.47 -9.27 2.95
C TYR A 226 -31.94 -9.27 2.51
N ASP A 227 -32.50 -8.11 2.15
CA ASP A 227 -33.89 -8.02 1.71
C ASP A 227 -34.13 -8.81 0.41
N LYS A 228 -33.22 -8.69 -0.57
CA LYS A 228 -33.29 -9.47 -1.82
C LYS A 228 -33.16 -10.97 -1.57
N GLN A 229 -32.23 -11.37 -0.71
CA GLN A 229 -32.02 -12.78 -0.39
C GLN A 229 -33.19 -13.36 0.42
N ALA A 230 -33.80 -12.56 1.31
CA ALA A 230 -34.99 -12.96 2.05
C ALA A 230 -36.19 -13.18 1.12
N MET A 231 -36.38 -12.30 0.13
CA MET A 231 -37.38 -12.50 -0.92
C MET A 231 -37.06 -13.74 -1.76
N HIS A 232 -35.80 -13.93 -2.15
CA HIS A 232 -35.40 -15.09 -2.95
C HIS A 232 -35.61 -16.42 -2.20
N VAL A 233 -35.27 -16.50 -0.91
CA VAL A 233 -35.57 -17.67 -0.08
C VAL A 233 -37.07 -17.90 0.02
N SER A 234 -37.87 -16.84 0.24
CA SER A 234 -39.34 -16.96 0.26
C SER A 234 -39.91 -17.46 -1.08
N ASP A 235 -39.34 -17.02 -2.20
CA ASP A 235 -39.76 -17.46 -3.54
C ASP A 235 -39.40 -18.94 -3.76
N LEU A 236 -38.19 -19.34 -3.37
CA LEU A 236 -37.73 -20.73 -3.45
C LEU A 236 -38.56 -21.66 -2.55
N GLU A 237 -38.96 -21.22 -1.35
CA GLU A 237 -39.84 -21.97 -0.44
C GLU A 237 -41.27 -22.12 -1.00
N SER A 238 -41.70 -21.23 -1.89
CA SER A 238 -43.04 -21.26 -2.49
C SER A 238 -43.13 -22.08 -3.79
N LYS A 239 -42.00 -22.49 -4.37
CA LYS A 239 -41.94 -23.31 -5.58
C LYS A 239 -41.89 -24.80 -5.21
N GLU A 240 -42.76 -25.59 -5.85
CA GLU A 240 -42.87 -27.04 -5.58
C GLU A 240 -41.65 -27.86 -6.06
N ASP A 241 -40.87 -27.35 -7.04
CA ASP A 241 -39.76 -28.06 -7.69
C ASP A 241 -38.36 -27.53 -7.32
N THR A 242 -38.21 -26.83 -6.19
CA THR A 242 -36.91 -26.29 -5.77
C THR A 242 -35.97 -27.40 -5.27
N SER A 243 -34.72 -27.40 -5.73
CA SER A 243 -33.69 -28.31 -5.20
C SER A 243 -33.46 -28.07 -3.71
N THR A 244 -33.38 -29.15 -2.94
CA THR A 244 -33.13 -29.09 -1.50
C THR A 244 -31.76 -28.48 -1.19
N GLU A 245 -30.79 -28.65 -2.09
CA GLU A 245 -29.45 -28.04 -1.99
C GLU A 245 -29.49 -26.54 -2.29
N GLU A 246 -30.21 -26.13 -3.34
CA GLU A 246 -30.37 -24.70 -3.69
C GLU A 246 -31.06 -23.91 -2.57
N LEU A 247 -32.09 -24.50 -1.95
CA LEU A 247 -32.76 -23.89 -0.81
C LEU A 247 -31.85 -23.82 0.43
N ALA A 248 -31.01 -24.84 0.66
CA ALA A 248 -30.07 -24.85 1.78
C ALA A 248 -28.99 -23.78 1.62
N GLU A 249 -28.40 -23.64 0.44
CA GLU A 249 -27.40 -22.60 0.12
C GLU A 249 -27.98 -21.20 0.22
N ALA A 250 -29.21 -21.00 -0.25
CA ALA A 250 -29.89 -19.72 -0.17
C ALA A 250 -30.17 -19.31 1.29
N LYS A 251 -30.54 -20.27 2.15
CA LYS A 251 -30.76 -20.08 3.59
C LYS A 251 -29.46 -19.79 4.35
N GLU A 252 -28.39 -20.49 4.03
CA GLU A 252 -27.06 -20.23 4.62
C GLU A 252 -26.57 -18.81 4.27
N THR A 253 -26.74 -18.40 3.02
CA THR A 253 -26.42 -17.05 2.56
C THR A 253 -27.23 -15.99 3.32
N LEU A 254 -28.53 -16.24 3.51
CA LEU A 254 -29.41 -15.36 4.29
C LEU A 254 -28.99 -15.26 5.76
N GLU A 255 -28.59 -16.36 6.38
CA GLU A 255 -28.12 -16.39 7.77
C GLU A 255 -26.79 -15.64 7.95
N ASN A 256 -25.88 -15.75 6.98
CA ASN A 256 -24.64 -14.99 6.96
C ASN A 256 -24.89 -13.48 6.81
N LEU A 257 -25.84 -13.07 5.96
CA LEU A 257 -26.28 -11.68 5.85
C LEU A 257 -26.99 -11.21 7.14
N ALA A 258 -27.74 -12.08 7.83
CA ALA A 258 -28.38 -11.78 9.11
C ALA A 258 -27.35 -11.46 10.21
N LYS A 259 -26.26 -12.24 10.28
CA LYS A 259 -25.13 -12.01 11.20
C LYS A 259 -24.44 -10.68 10.91
N GLN A 260 -24.32 -10.31 9.63
CA GLN A 260 -23.80 -9.01 9.23
C GLN A 260 -24.75 -7.86 9.61
N MET A 261 -26.07 -8.01 9.44
CA MET A 261 -27.06 -7.04 9.90
C MET A 261 -26.99 -6.80 11.42
N ASP A 262 -26.82 -7.88 12.21
CA ASP A 262 -26.65 -7.79 13.66
C ASP A 262 -25.35 -7.08 14.05
N TYR A 263 -24.25 -7.40 13.37
CA TYR A 263 -22.95 -6.74 13.57
C TYR A 263 -23.03 -5.22 13.34
N TYR A 264 -23.72 -4.78 12.29
CA TYR A 264 -23.93 -3.36 11.98
C TYR A 264 -25.11 -2.72 12.73
N ARG A 265 -25.79 -3.47 13.61
CA ARG A 265 -26.98 -3.04 14.38
C ARG A 265 -28.10 -2.49 13.49
N VAL A 266 -28.23 -3.02 12.27
CA VAL A 266 -29.28 -2.64 11.33
C VAL A 266 -30.52 -3.48 11.60
N PRO A 267 -31.70 -2.89 11.87
CA PRO A 267 -32.92 -3.65 12.04
C PRO A 267 -33.23 -4.51 10.79
N LYS A 268 -33.38 -5.82 10.99
CA LYS A 268 -33.70 -6.77 9.92
C LYS A 268 -35.05 -6.46 9.27
N ASN A 269 -36.02 -6.00 10.06
CA ASN A 269 -37.31 -5.53 9.55
C ASN A 269 -37.15 -4.15 8.88
N PRO A 270 -37.46 -4.01 7.57
CA PRO A 270 -37.39 -2.73 6.86
C PRO A 270 -38.18 -1.60 7.52
N GLY A 271 -39.34 -1.90 8.12
CA GLY A 271 -40.21 -0.92 8.77
C GLY A 271 -39.67 -0.37 10.11
N GLN A 272 -38.62 -0.98 10.67
CA GLN A 272 -37.96 -0.53 11.89
C GLN A 272 -36.70 0.32 11.63
N ARG A 273 -36.32 0.49 10.36
CA ARG A 273 -35.17 1.30 9.97
C ARG A 273 -35.55 2.79 9.97
N PRO A 274 -34.65 3.73 10.28
CA PRO A 274 -34.94 5.17 10.30
C PRO A 274 -35.59 5.65 8.99
N ALA A 275 -36.55 6.59 9.06
CA ALA A 275 -37.32 7.06 7.89
C ALA A 275 -36.45 7.67 6.77
N ASN A 276 -35.27 8.18 7.12
CA ASN A 276 -34.27 8.70 6.18
C ASN A 276 -33.33 7.61 5.63
N PHE A 277 -33.40 6.35 6.06
CA PHE A 277 -32.51 5.26 5.61
C PHE A 277 -32.61 5.02 4.08
N GLN A 278 -33.80 5.19 3.50
CA GLN A 278 -34.02 5.12 2.05
C GLN A 278 -33.77 6.45 1.32
N GLN A 279 -33.99 7.60 1.99
CA GLN A 279 -33.91 8.96 1.44
C GLN A 279 -32.52 9.61 1.55
N LEU A 280 -31.59 9.00 2.28
CA LEU A 280 -30.19 9.35 2.18
C LEU A 280 -29.76 9.07 0.74
N ASN A 281 -29.70 10.14 -0.06
CA ASN A 281 -29.07 10.14 -1.37
C ASN A 281 -27.78 9.37 -1.22
N ILE A 282 -27.65 8.28 -2.00
CA ILE A 282 -26.43 7.49 -2.07
C ILE A 282 -25.32 8.50 -2.23
N PRO A 283 -24.49 8.75 -1.20
CA PRO A 283 -23.23 9.40 -1.46
C PRO A 283 -22.58 8.41 -2.39
N GLN A 284 -22.37 8.82 -3.64
CA GLN A 284 -21.46 8.09 -4.49
C GLN A 284 -20.24 7.76 -3.63
N PRO A 285 -19.78 6.48 -3.60
CA PRO A 285 -18.59 6.12 -2.83
C PRO A 285 -17.55 7.21 -3.03
N SER A 286 -16.79 7.61 -2.01
CA SER A 286 -15.91 8.79 -2.10
C SER A 286 -15.10 8.82 -3.40
N ILE A 287 -14.70 7.64 -3.87
CA ILE A 287 -14.17 7.32 -5.19
C ILE A 287 -15.06 7.83 -6.35
N GLN A 288 -16.32 7.42 -6.47
CA GLN A 288 -17.29 7.91 -7.45
C GLN A 288 -17.65 9.40 -7.29
N LYS A 289 -17.69 9.92 -6.05
CA LYS A 289 -17.94 11.34 -5.79
C LYS A 289 -16.75 12.20 -6.25
N LEU A 290 -15.53 11.69 -6.10
CA LEU A 290 -14.30 12.28 -6.64
C LEU A 290 -14.27 12.18 -8.19
N ALA A 291 -14.68 11.05 -8.77
CA ALA A 291 -14.82 10.88 -10.23
C ALA A 291 -15.86 11.81 -10.89
N ARG A 292 -16.89 12.25 -10.17
CA ARG A 292 -17.91 13.21 -10.67
C ARG A 292 -17.59 14.68 -10.41
N LEU A 293 -16.59 15.00 -9.59
CA LEU A 293 -16.22 16.40 -9.29
C LEU A 293 -15.42 17.07 -10.41
N GLY A 294 -15.03 16.35 -11.47
CA GLY A 294 -14.23 16.92 -12.57
C GLY A 294 -14.82 16.80 -13.99
N GLY A 295 -16.11 16.50 -14.17
CA GLY A 295 -16.73 16.54 -15.50
C GLY A 295 -18.11 15.89 -15.59
N ASP A 296 -18.85 16.21 -16.66
CA ASP A 296 -20.22 15.77 -16.95
C ASP A 296 -20.48 14.26 -16.75
N ASP A 297 -21.74 13.91 -16.46
CA ASP A 297 -22.26 12.60 -16.00
C ASP A 297 -21.89 11.35 -16.84
N ASN A 298 -21.20 11.49 -17.97
CA ASN A 298 -20.91 10.39 -18.92
C ASN A 298 -19.43 10.06 -19.13
N VAL A 299 -18.48 10.75 -18.47
CA VAL A 299 -17.06 10.42 -18.54
C VAL A 299 -16.47 10.44 -17.13
N PRO A 300 -16.49 9.32 -16.39
CA PRO A 300 -15.87 9.28 -15.07
C PRO A 300 -14.37 9.54 -15.21
N LEU A 301 -13.88 10.60 -14.58
CA LEU A 301 -12.43 10.79 -14.44
C LEU A 301 -11.87 9.64 -13.58
N PRO A 302 -10.66 9.15 -13.91
CA PRO A 302 -10.05 8.04 -13.21
C PRO A 302 -9.95 8.32 -11.71
N LEU A 303 -10.28 7.27 -10.95
CA LEU A 303 -10.36 7.26 -9.51
C LEU A 303 -8.97 7.36 -8.90
N VAL A 304 -8.61 8.53 -8.38
CA VAL A 304 -7.36 8.69 -7.65
C VAL A 304 -7.44 8.00 -6.29
N ALA A 305 -6.71 6.90 -6.13
CA ALA A 305 -6.27 6.36 -4.85
C ALA A 305 -5.57 7.42 -4.00
N THR A 306 -5.45 7.28 -2.67
CA THR A 306 -4.43 8.10 -1.98
C THR A 306 -3.07 7.78 -2.56
N ALA A 307 -2.49 8.76 -3.22
CA ALA A 307 -1.25 8.57 -3.94
C ALA A 307 -0.11 8.25 -2.96
N SER A 308 0.61 7.14 -3.20
CA SER A 308 1.73 6.72 -2.36
C SER A 308 2.91 7.66 -2.56
N GLY A 309 3.11 8.61 -1.66
CA GLY A 309 4.27 9.51 -1.73
C GLY A 309 5.64 8.80 -1.70
N THR A 310 5.71 7.58 -1.14
CA THR A 310 6.94 6.75 -1.19
C THR A 310 7.13 6.17 -2.59
N THR A 311 6.07 5.59 -3.17
CA THR A 311 6.10 5.06 -4.54
C THR A 311 6.36 6.18 -5.55
N ALA A 312 5.70 7.33 -5.39
CA ALA A 312 5.89 8.51 -6.23
C ALA A 312 7.37 8.90 -6.30
N ARG A 313 8.04 9.09 -5.16
CA ARG A 313 9.46 9.46 -5.11
C ARG A 313 10.35 8.39 -5.74
N ALA A 314 10.03 7.11 -5.54
CA ALA A 314 10.73 6.02 -6.21
C ALA A 314 10.60 6.12 -7.74
N LEU A 315 9.38 6.21 -8.26
CA LEU A 315 9.14 6.29 -9.71
C LEU A 315 9.72 7.57 -10.33
N ILE A 316 9.56 8.73 -9.67
CA ILE A 316 10.16 10.01 -10.12
C ILE A 316 11.68 9.88 -10.23
N ALA A 317 12.35 9.40 -9.19
CA ALA A 317 13.80 9.27 -9.20
C ALA A 317 14.28 8.27 -10.27
N LEU A 318 13.64 7.10 -10.35
CA LEU A 318 14.00 6.06 -11.31
C LEU A 318 13.79 6.54 -12.76
N HIS A 319 12.71 7.26 -13.00
CA HIS A 319 12.42 7.81 -14.32
C HIS A 319 13.41 8.93 -14.69
N ASP A 320 13.66 9.90 -13.80
CA ASP A 320 14.65 10.97 -14.04
C ASP A 320 16.08 10.44 -14.26
N LEU A 321 16.42 9.31 -13.62
CA LEU A 321 17.69 8.60 -13.81
C LEU A 321 17.73 7.69 -15.07
N GLY A 322 16.67 7.69 -15.88
CA GLY A 322 16.57 6.90 -17.11
C GLY A 322 16.54 5.38 -16.88
N VAL A 323 16.09 4.93 -15.70
CA VAL A 323 15.97 3.49 -15.40
C VAL A 323 14.89 2.84 -16.26
N PHE A 324 13.82 3.56 -16.55
CA PHE A 324 12.74 3.11 -17.43
C PHE A 324 13.02 3.40 -18.90
N ASN A 325 14.28 3.58 -19.30
CA ASN A 325 14.63 3.76 -20.71
C ASN A 325 15.31 2.49 -21.24
N ASP A 326 14.95 2.11 -22.47
CA ASP A 326 15.62 1.05 -23.22
C ASP A 326 17.01 1.51 -23.74
N SER A 327 17.67 0.67 -24.53
CA SER A 327 18.97 1.00 -25.13
C SER A 327 18.92 2.13 -26.16
N GLU A 328 17.74 2.41 -26.73
CA GLU A 328 17.49 3.47 -27.69
C GLU A 328 16.99 4.76 -27.00
N ASN A 329 16.94 4.77 -25.67
CA ASN A 329 16.44 5.85 -24.84
C ASN A 329 14.92 6.12 -25.01
N ASN A 330 14.15 5.11 -25.40
CA ASN A 330 12.69 5.14 -25.35
C ASN A 330 12.18 4.60 -24.01
N PHE A 331 10.99 5.03 -23.59
CA PHE A 331 10.36 4.51 -22.39
C PHE A 331 10.07 3.00 -22.51
N ASP A 332 10.45 2.27 -21.47
CA ASP A 332 10.34 0.83 -21.31
C ASP A 332 9.23 0.54 -20.26
N PRO A 333 7.98 0.31 -20.69
CA PRO A 333 6.86 0.04 -19.79
C PRO A 333 7.02 -1.27 -19.03
N GLU A 334 7.74 -2.25 -19.58
CA GLU A 334 8.02 -3.51 -18.91
C GLU A 334 8.88 -3.27 -17.67
N SER A 335 9.98 -2.52 -17.80
CA SER A 335 10.81 -2.17 -16.65
C SER A 335 10.06 -1.35 -15.60
N ALA A 336 9.15 -0.46 -16.02
CA ALA A 336 8.31 0.30 -15.11
C ALA A 336 7.35 -0.63 -14.33
N GLN A 337 6.73 -1.59 -15.01
CA GLN A 337 5.80 -2.54 -14.39
C GLN A 337 6.49 -3.51 -13.41
N TYR A 338 7.65 -4.08 -13.78
CA TYR A 338 8.43 -4.94 -12.87
C TYR A 338 8.84 -4.20 -11.61
N LEU A 339 9.39 -2.99 -11.74
CA LEU A 339 9.82 -2.20 -10.57
C LEU A 339 8.64 -1.75 -9.71
N SER A 340 7.52 -1.38 -10.32
CA SER A 340 6.29 -1.04 -9.58
C SER A 340 5.70 -2.24 -8.83
N THR A 341 5.78 -3.43 -9.44
CA THR A 341 5.42 -4.71 -8.79
C THR A 341 6.32 -5.01 -7.60
N LEU A 342 7.63 -4.86 -7.74
CA LEU A 342 8.59 -5.08 -6.65
C LEU A 342 8.42 -4.07 -5.51
N LEU A 343 8.18 -2.80 -5.85
CA LEU A 343 7.81 -1.76 -4.89
C LEU A 343 6.54 -2.16 -4.15
N CYS A 344 5.50 -2.62 -4.86
CA CYS A 344 4.26 -3.12 -4.25
C CYS A 344 4.54 -4.25 -3.26
N GLY A 345 5.19 -5.32 -3.72
CA GLY A 345 5.53 -6.47 -2.90
C GLY A 345 6.25 -6.07 -1.62
N THR A 346 7.11 -5.07 -1.71
CA THR A 346 7.95 -4.60 -0.62
C THR A 346 7.21 -3.70 0.37
N ILE A 347 6.64 -2.59 -0.11
CA ILE A 347 6.10 -1.53 0.76
C ILE A 347 4.70 -1.85 1.29
N VAL A 348 3.94 -2.69 0.56
CA VAL A 348 2.65 -3.21 1.02
C VAL A 348 2.86 -4.35 2.03
N HIS A 349 3.85 -5.23 1.81
CA HIS A 349 4.19 -6.26 2.80
C HIS A 349 4.68 -5.66 4.12
N GLY A 350 5.50 -4.61 4.05
CA GLY A 350 5.89 -3.81 5.22
C GLY A 350 4.73 -3.07 5.90
N GLY A 351 3.52 -3.14 5.35
CA GLY A 351 2.29 -2.55 5.90
C GLY A 351 2.19 -1.04 5.70
N HIS A 352 3.05 -0.43 4.89
CA HIS A 352 3.13 1.02 4.72
C HIS A 352 2.10 1.59 3.74
N HIS A 353 1.71 0.82 2.72
CA HIS A 353 0.79 1.25 1.66
C HIS A 353 -0.15 0.11 1.26
N SER A 354 -1.18 0.41 0.47
CA SER A 354 -2.04 -0.60 -0.18
C SER A 354 -1.61 -0.84 -1.64
N VAL A 355 -2.02 -1.97 -2.21
CA VAL A 355 -1.73 -2.30 -3.63
C VAL A 355 -2.23 -1.21 -4.58
N LEU A 356 -3.39 -0.65 -4.26
CA LEU A 356 -4.05 0.39 -5.03
C LEU A 356 -3.27 1.71 -5.03
N GLU A 357 -2.61 2.08 -3.93
CA GLU A 357 -1.78 3.30 -3.89
C GLU A 357 -0.53 3.17 -4.76
N VAL A 358 0.01 1.96 -4.89
CA VAL A 358 1.16 1.69 -5.75
C VAL A 358 0.75 1.68 -7.21
N GLY A 359 -0.36 1.00 -7.53
CA GLY A 359 -0.91 0.94 -8.88
C GLY A 359 -1.31 2.30 -9.44
N GLU A 360 -1.86 3.20 -8.61
CA GLU A 360 -2.14 4.58 -9.01
C GLU A 360 -0.87 5.35 -9.40
N MET A 361 0.21 5.24 -8.63
CA MET A 361 1.48 5.90 -8.96
C MET A 361 2.12 5.35 -10.22
N TYR A 362 1.98 4.05 -10.46
CA TYR A 362 2.37 3.44 -11.71
C TYR A 362 1.54 3.98 -12.89
N ASN A 363 0.22 4.09 -12.76
CA ASN A 363 -0.62 4.69 -13.80
C ASN A 363 -0.25 6.14 -14.10
N ARG A 364 0.04 6.97 -13.08
CA ARG A 364 0.49 8.36 -13.30
C ARG A 364 1.81 8.46 -14.03
N LEU A 365 2.72 7.50 -13.83
CA LEU A 365 3.95 7.41 -14.61
C LEU A 365 3.62 7.13 -16.09
N LEU A 366 2.72 6.19 -16.37
CA LEU A 366 2.27 5.91 -17.74
C LEU A 366 1.58 7.13 -18.38
N ASP A 367 0.73 7.83 -17.62
CA ASP A 367 0.05 9.04 -18.08
C ASP A 367 1.05 10.14 -18.44
N TYR A 368 2.08 10.34 -17.61
CA TYR A 368 3.16 11.28 -17.91
C TYR A 368 3.85 10.94 -19.23
N GLU A 369 4.18 9.67 -19.47
CA GLU A 369 4.81 9.22 -20.72
C GLU A 369 3.89 9.39 -21.93
N ALA A 370 2.61 9.03 -21.79
CA ALA A 370 1.64 9.19 -22.85
C ALA A 370 1.48 10.66 -23.27
N ILE A 371 1.46 11.57 -22.30
CA ILE A 371 1.41 13.02 -22.54
C ILE A 371 2.72 13.50 -23.17
N SER A 372 3.87 13.11 -22.63
CA SER A 372 5.19 13.51 -23.11
C SER A 372 5.44 13.06 -24.57
N ASP A 373 5.09 11.82 -24.91
CA ASP A 373 5.19 11.31 -26.28
C ASP A 373 4.29 12.09 -27.25
N LEU A 374 3.06 12.40 -26.83
CA LEU A 374 2.12 13.18 -27.63
C LEU A 374 2.67 14.59 -27.90
N GLU A 375 3.21 15.25 -26.87
CA GLU A 375 3.77 16.61 -26.97
C GLU A 375 5.06 16.65 -27.79
N ASN A 376 5.95 15.66 -27.64
CA ASN A 376 7.28 15.68 -28.24
C ASN A 376 7.35 15.03 -29.63
N LYS A 377 6.58 13.96 -29.87
CA LYS A 377 6.65 13.16 -31.10
C LYS A 377 5.41 13.34 -31.98
N GLY A 378 4.32 13.92 -31.46
CA GLY A 378 3.06 14.08 -32.18
C GLY A 378 2.37 12.75 -32.51
N VAL A 379 2.78 11.66 -31.86
CA VAL A 379 2.22 10.32 -32.02
C VAL A 379 1.60 9.94 -30.68
N ARG A 380 0.37 9.41 -30.70
CA ARG A 380 -0.22 8.82 -29.49
C ARG A 380 0.54 7.55 -29.14
N SER A 381 1.04 7.47 -27.92
CA SER A 381 1.50 6.20 -27.35
C SER A 381 0.38 5.17 -27.50
N ASN A 382 0.73 3.94 -27.88
CA ASN A 382 -0.28 2.90 -27.97
C ASN A 382 -0.63 2.47 -26.54
N GLU A 383 -1.69 3.05 -25.97
CA GLU A 383 -2.23 2.67 -24.66
C GLU A 383 -2.50 1.15 -24.57
N GLU A 384 -2.78 0.48 -25.69
CA GLU A 384 -2.96 -0.99 -25.73
C GLU A 384 -1.67 -1.77 -25.39
N THR A 385 -0.50 -1.13 -25.50
CA THR A 385 0.80 -1.72 -25.11
C THR A 385 1.23 -1.33 -23.70
N MET A 386 0.58 -0.33 -23.10
CA MET A 386 0.86 0.11 -21.74
C MET A 386 -0.09 -0.62 -20.80
N GLY A 387 0.40 -1.67 -20.13
CA GLY A 387 -0.42 -2.47 -19.22
C GLY A 387 -0.79 -1.70 -17.96
N TYR A 388 -1.85 -0.88 -18.04
CA TYR A 388 -2.37 -0.09 -16.91
C TYR A 388 -2.82 -1.00 -15.77
N TYR A 389 -2.66 -0.49 -14.54
CA TYR A 389 -3.28 -1.10 -13.38
C TYR A 389 -4.79 -0.84 -13.35
N GLU A 390 -5.58 -1.91 -13.31
CA GLU A 390 -7.03 -1.87 -13.18
C GLU A 390 -7.44 -1.90 -11.70
N ILE A 391 -8.21 -0.90 -11.30
CA ILE A 391 -8.68 -0.75 -9.93
C ILE A 391 -9.57 -1.94 -9.54
N GLY A 392 -9.16 -2.64 -8.48
CA GLY A 392 -9.85 -3.82 -7.98
C GLY A 392 -9.35 -5.13 -8.57
N ALA A 393 -8.43 -5.09 -9.53
CA ALA A 393 -7.77 -6.26 -10.12
C ALA A 393 -6.26 -6.21 -9.85
N SER A 394 -5.83 -6.44 -8.60
CA SER A 394 -4.43 -6.41 -8.16
C SER A 394 -3.44 -7.13 -9.10
N GLY A 395 -3.88 -8.20 -9.76
CA GLY A 395 -3.06 -8.95 -10.71
C GLY A 395 -2.63 -8.17 -11.98
N THR A 396 -3.32 -7.09 -12.37
CA THR A 396 -2.93 -6.31 -13.55
C THR A 396 -1.69 -5.43 -13.30
N LEU A 397 -1.36 -5.17 -12.03
CA LEU A 397 -0.08 -4.52 -11.68
C LEU A 397 1.11 -5.44 -11.99
N VAL A 398 0.89 -6.76 -11.91
CA VAL A 398 1.92 -7.79 -12.09
C VAL A 398 2.15 -8.05 -13.58
N PRO A 399 3.42 -8.10 -14.05
CA PRO A 399 3.76 -8.51 -15.40
C PRO A 399 3.11 -9.85 -15.76
N GLU A 400 2.64 -9.96 -17.01
CA GLU A 400 1.89 -11.14 -17.46
C GLU A 400 2.66 -12.45 -17.20
N ALA A 401 3.97 -12.45 -17.43
CA ALA A 401 4.87 -13.58 -17.22
C ALA A 401 4.94 -14.08 -15.75
N MET A 402 4.58 -13.26 -14.77
CA MET A 402 4.58 -13.63 -13.34
C MET A 402 3.18 -13.80 -12.75
N ARG A 403 2.15 -13.36 -13.47
CA ARG A 403 0.81 -13.15 -12.91
C ARG A 403 0.19 -14.44 -12.39
N GLU A 404 0.30 -15.53 -13.12
CA GLU A 404 -0.25 -16.82 -12.72
C GLU A 404 0.38 -17.34 -11.43
N ASP A 405 1.73 -17.32 -11.35
CA ASP A 405 2.47 -17.78 -10.18
C ASP A 405 2.15 -16.93 -8.93
N VAL A 406 2.09 -15.61 -9.09
CA VAL A 406 1.74 -14.69 -7.99
C VAL A 406 0.32 -14.96 -7.50
N LEU A 407 -0.65 -15.08 -8.41
CA LEU A 407 -2.04 -15.34 -8.03
C LEU A 407 -2.23 -16.73 -7.41
N SER A 408 -1.47 -17.73 -7.87
CA SER A 408 -1.45 -19.07 -7.29
C SER A 408 -0.96 -19.03 -5.83
N LYS A 409 0.19 -18.40 -5.56
CA LYS A 409 0.72 -18.24 -4.19
C LYS A 409 -0.22 -17.41 -3.30
N TYR A 410 -0.80 -16.34 -3.84
CA TYR A 410 -1.76 -15.49 -3.14
C TYR A 410 -3.00 -16.27 -2.70
N ASN A 411 -3.59 -17.05 -3.61
CA ASN A 411 -4.76 -17.88 -3.31
C ASN A 411 -4.43 -18.95 -2.27
N ALA A 412 -3.25 -19.59 -2.36
CA ALA A 412 -2.80 -20.57 -1.38
C ALA A 412 -2.67 -19.97 0.03
N LYS A 413 -2.08 -18.77 0.17
CA LYS A 413 -1.96 -18.07 1.46
C LYS A 413 -3.32 -17.72 2.05
N ASN A 414 -4.23 -17.19 1.23
CA ASN A 414 -5.59 -16.85 1.67
C ASN A 414 -6.38 -18.09 2.14
N GLN A 415 -6.25 -19.21 1.43
CA GLN A 415 -6.87 -20.47 1.85
C GLN A 415 -6.29 -20.99 3.18
N ALA A 416 -4.97 -20.86 3.38
CA ALA A 416 -4.33 -21.26 4.64
C ALA A 416 -4.83 -20.40 5.81
N ASP A 417 -4.90 -19.08 5.63
CA ASP A 417 -5.41 -18.14 6.63
C ASP A 417 -6.88 -18.41 6.97
N PHE A 418 -7.70 -18.70 5.96
CA PHE A 418 -9.09 -19.06 6.17
C PHE A 418 -9.21 -20.34 7.01
N LYS A 419 -8.44 -21.38 6.69
CA LYS A 419 -8.39 -22.63 7.48
C LYS A 419 -7.90 -22.41 8.91
N GLN A 420 -6.91 -21.54 9.12
CA GLN A 420 -6.40 -21.23 10.46
C GLN A 420 -7.45 -20.47 11.30
N THR A 421 -8.18 -19.54 10.67
CA THR A 421 -9.28 -18.80 11.31
C THR A 421 -10.39 -19.76 11.76
N LEU A 422 -10.75 -20.74 10.92
CA LEU A 422 -11.70 -21.79 11.28
C LEU A 422 -11.21 -22.65 12.45
N LYS A 423 -9.93 -23.04 12.49
CA LYS A 423 -9.37 -23.85 13.60
C LYS A 423 -9.25 -23.08 14.91
N GLY A 424 -8.93 -21.78 14.87
CA GLY A 424 -8.84 -20.92 16.06
C GLY A 424 -10.19 -20.67 16.73
N THR A 425 -11.29 -20.88 16.02
CA THR A 425 -12.66 -20.71 16.54
C THR A 425 -13.17 -21.97 17.26
N VAL A 426 -12.47 -23.11 17.15
CA VAL A 426 -12.92 -24.43 17.68
C VAL A 426 -12.30 -24.77 19.05
N ILE A 427 -11.46 -23.92 19.65
CA ILE A 427 -10.89 -24.19 20.99
C ILE A 427 -11.03 -22.96 21.91
N ARG A 428 -12.24 -22.77 22.43
CA ARG A 428 -12.52 -22.19 23.76
C ARG A 428 -13.80 -22.81 24.31
N GLU A 429 -13.80 -24.13 24.51
CA GLU A 429 -14.62 -24.69 25.58
C GLU A 429 -13.88 -24.39 26.88
N GLU A 430 -14.38 -23.43 27.65
CA GLU A 430 -13.94 -23.22 29.02
C GLU A 430 -14.14 -24.51 29.80
N PRO A 431 -13.17 -24.96 30.61
CA PRO A 431 -13.42 -26.05 31.54
C PRO A 431 -14.45 -25.55 32.56
N ASN A 432 -15.64 -26.14 32.53
CA ASN A 432 -16.64 -26.03 33.59
C ASN A 432 -16.00 -26.44 34.92
N ASP A 433 -15.65 -25.47 35.76
CA ASP A 433 -15.35 -25.72 37.17
C ASP A 433 -16.54 -25.26 38.02
N PRO A 434 -17.31 -26.16 38.63
CA PRO A 434 -18.46 -25.81 39.46
C PRO A 434 -17.97 -25.54 40.89
N SER A 435 -17.65 -24.30 41.21
CA SER A 435 -17.44 -23.88 42.60
C SER A 435 -18.63 -23.02 43.10
N PRO A 436 -19.28 -23.40 44.23
CA PRO A 436 -20.48 -22.73 44.74
C PRO A 436 -20.14 -21.41 45.46
N PRO A 437 -21.12 -20.52 45.67
CA PRO A 437 -20.86 -19.17 46.17
C PRO A 437 -20.53 -19.19 47.66
N GLN A 438 -19.40 -18.59 48.03
CA GLN A 438 -19.10 -18.25 49.42
C GLN A 438 -19.41 -16.78 49.70
N ASN A 439 -20.36 -16.58 50.61
CA ASN A 439 -20.56 -15.35 51.36
C ASN A 439 -19.31 -15.00 52.18
N SER A 440 -18.94 -13.73 52.22
CA SER A 440 -18.61 -13.06 53.47
C SER A 440 -18.58 -11.54 53.30
N ALA A 441 -19.32 -10.88 54.19
CA ALA A 441 -19.33 -9.45 54.43
C ALA A 441 -18.01 -8.94 55.07
N THR A 442 -18.01 -7.61 55.26
CA THR A 442 -17.09 -6.69 55.98
C THR A 442 -15.81 -6.29 55.26
N PHE A 443 -15.48 -5.00 55.11
CA PHE A 443 -15.80 -3.83 55.96
C PHE A 443 -16.87 -2.86 55.42
#